data_AF-A0A7D3VT52-F1
#
_entry.id   AF-A0A7D3VT52-F1
#
_cell.length_a   1.000
_cell.length_b   1.000
_cell.length_c   1.000
_cell.angle_alpha   90.00
_cell.angle_beta   90.00
_cell.angle_gamma   90.00
#
_symmetry.space_group_name_H-M   'P 1'
#
loop_
_entity.id
_entity.type
_entity.pdbx_description
1 polymer ?
#
loop_
_entity_poly.entity_id
_entity_poly.type
_entity_poly.pdbx_seq_one_letter_code
_entity_poly.pdbx_strand_id
1 'polypeptide(L)'
;MRALLRQRRTRVRAGLAAAAALSLAGAAAMPAGPAAADTDPPSGTPATVSADPLPTAQVNGVVWSMATVGNTVYATGSFTKARPAGVAEGGAGEVARGNIMAFDLTTGKLSTSFVHTLDGQGLRLMASPDGSRVYVGGDFTKVDGKDHNHLAAFDTTTGALIDAFAPNVKNRVRAIAATDSTVYVGGNFFNVNGKSRTRLAAVKASDGSNIDTWKPSANDDEVYALALYGDRVIVGGKFQQLNGEKHVGVGAVSTANGGTLPWSSRPVPTKLDSKHFSYVTDLRVDDGIVYGAADGEGQHWYDGRFSAKASNGDLVWLDNCYGATYGIYPVANEVYSVSHAHDCTSLGAFPDTSPQTNHRTLSETKAATGTDRTAPGSNSNYRNQPVPTLLHWFPKLAIGSFTKQYQAAWAITGNGGYVAMGGEFPKVNGKAQAGLVRFAVKASAPNKVGPEAADLKAPTASVKLGGTVRVSWKTTWDMDNASLKYQVLRDGSTTPIATLDKSASFWNPASLSYDDKSAPKGTHTYKIRVVDASGNAVTSAASNSVRR
;
A
#
# COMPACT_ATOMS: atom_id res chain seq x y z
N MET A 1 49.86 63.26 20.03
CA MET A 1 50.05 63.55 21.47
C MET A 1 50.05 62.22 22.22
N ARG A 2 51.20 61.88 22.82
CA ARG A 2 51.45 61.09 24.05
C ARG A 2 50.41 60.00 24.44
N ALA A 3 50.73 58.77 24.81
CA ALA A 3 52.01 58.10 25.09
C ALA A 3 51.70 56.76 25.81
N LEU A 4 52.39 55.67 25.42
CA LEU A 4 53.07 54.70 26.32
C LEU A 4 52.17 53.76 27.20
N LEU A 5 52.54 52.55 27.64
CA LEU A 5 53.63 51.57 27.48
C LEU A 5 53.30 50.37 28.41
N ARG A 6 53.87 49.19 28.09
CA ARG A 6 54.52 48.18 28.99
C ARG A 6 53.68 47.44 30.05
N GLN A 7 53.59 46.11 30.00
CA GLN A 7 54.58 45.05 30.35
C GLN A 7 54.61 44.61 31.83
N ARG A 8 54.88 43.30 32.01
CA ARG A 8 55.40 42.52 33.18
C ARG A 8 54.34 41.91 34.10
N ARG A 9 54.23 40.57 34.21
CA ARG A 9 55.12 39.49 34.73
C ARG A 9 55.00 39.31 36.25
N THR A 10 54.61 38.11 36.69
CA THR A 10 55.10 37.30 37.85
C THR A 10 54.20 36.05 37.98
N ARG A 11 54.60 34.79 37.69
CA ARG A 11 55.44 33.81 38.42
C ARG A 11 55.07 33.58 39.89
N VAL A 12 54.87 32.31 40.29
CA VAL A 12 55.51 31.54 41.41
C VAL A 12 54.69 30.24 41.67
N ARG A 13 55.23 29.04 41.34
CA ARG A 13 55.79 27.95 42.21
C ARG A 13 54.72 27.13 42.96
N ALA A 14 54.85 25.84 43.28
CA ALA A 14 55.77 24.73 42.99
C ALA A 14 55.18 23.48 43.69
N GLY A 15 55.58 22.27 43.30
CA GLY A 15 55.33 21.05 44.08
C GLY A 15 55.63 19.77 43.33
N LEU A 16 56.89 19.31 43.41
CA LEU A 16 57.34 17.98 42.97
C LEU A 16 57.02 16.91 44.03
N ALA A 17 56.70 15.68 43.59
CA ALA A 17 57.25 14.46 44.18
C ALA A 17 57.14 13.26 43.21
N ALA A 18 58.29 12.65 42.94
CA ALA A 18 58.59 11.38 42.25
C ALA A 18 58.10 10.17 43.07
N ALA A 19 58.10 8.88 42.68
CA ALA A 19 58.35 8.08 41.48
C ALA A 19 57.93 6.63 41.88
N ALA A 20 57.54 5.78 40.92
CA ALA A 20 57.90 4.35 40.87
C ALA A 20 57.17 3.64 39.71
N ALA A 21 57.93 2.88 38.94
CA ALA A 21 57.50 2.14 37.77
C ALA A 21 56.67 0.89 38.10
N LEU A 22 55.71 0.56 37.23
CA LEU A 22 55.35 -0.82 36.92
C LEU A 22 54.86 -0.92 35.48
N SER A 23 55.64 -1.64 34.68
CA SER A 23 55.31 -2.09 33.34
C SER A 23 54.16 -3.10 33.37
N LEU A 24 53.11 -2.85 32.59
CA LEU A 24 52.21 -3.89 32.08
C LEU A 24 51.71 -3.47 30.70
N ALA A 25 52.02 -4.31 29.71
CA ALA A 25 51.49 -4.23 28.36
C ALA A 25 49.95 -4.21 28.41
N GLY A 26 49.35 -3.13 27.93
CA GLY A 26 47.90 -2.98 27.78
C GLY A 26 47.56 -2.97 26.30
N ALA A 27 46.73 -3.94 25.89
CA ALA A 27 46.26 -4.13 24.53
C ALA A 27 45.84 -2.82 23.86
N ALA A 28 46.26 -2.65 22.60
CA ALA A 28 45.75 -1.61 21.73
C ALA A 28 44.22 -1.71 21.69
N ALA A 29 43.55 -0.76 22.32
CA ALA A 29 42.12 -0.55 22.14
C ALA A 29 41.93 -0.13 20.67
N MET A 30 41.48 -1.06 19.84
CA MET A 30 40.91 -0.72 18.55
C MET A 30 39.72 0.20 18.84
N PRO A 31 39.67 1.42 18.28
CA PRO A 31 38.46 2.23 18.39
C PRO A 31 37.32 1.43 17.78
N ALA A 32 36.23 1.27 18.52
CA ALA A 32 34.98 0.79 17.95
C ALA A 32 34.67 1.69 16.76
N GLY A 33 34.76 1.15 15.54
CA GLY A 33 34.28 1.83 14.36
C GLY A 33 32.83 2.26 14.60
N PRO A 34 32.37 3.39 14.05
CA PRO A 34 30.98 3.78 14.19
C PRO A 34 30.11 2.60 13.74
N ALA A 35 29.18 2.19 14.59
CA ALA A 35 28.13 1.27 14.19
C ALA A 35 27.52 1.86 12.92
N ALA A 36 27.69 1.19 11.77
CA ALA A 36 27.01 1.59 10.55
C ALA A 36 25.53 1.67 10.92
N ALA A 37 24.95 2.87 10.79
CA ALA A 37 23.53 3.04 10.98
C ALA A 37 22.84 2.05 10.04
N ASP A 38 21.96 1.22 10.59
CA ASP A 38 21.17 0.26 9.86
C ASP A 38 20.25 1.04 8.92
N THR A 39 20.68 1.28 7.67
CA THR A 39 19.88 2.00 6.68
C THR A 39 18.90 1.01 6.07
N ASP A 40 17.77 0.81 6.76
CA ASP A 40 16.61 0.13 6.21
C ASP A 40 15.50 1.15 5.92
N PRO A 41 15.08 1.30 4.65
CA PRO A 41 15.55 0.54 3.49
C PRO A 41 16.94 0.97 2.99
N PRO A 42 17.60 0.16 2.14
CA PRO A 42 18.89 0.53 1.54
C PRO A 42 18.85 1.93 0.93
N SER A 43 19.94 2.68 1.09
CA SER A 43 20.05 4.06 0.57
C SER A 43 19.56 4.20 -0.87
N GLY A 44 18.69 5.18 -1.13
CA GLY A 44 18.07 5.42 -2.43
C GLY A 44 16.75 4.66 -2.66
N THR A 45 16.34 3.80 -1.73
CA THR A 45 15.04 3.14 -1.73
C THR A 45 14.04 3.96 -0.91
N PRO A 46 12.84 4.25 -1.43
CA PRO A 46 11.78 4.89 -0.65
C PRO A 46 11.36 4.06 0.57
N ALA A 47 11.06 4.75 1.68
CA ALA A 47 10.70 4.10 2.94
C ALA A 47 9.19 3.89 3.02
N THR A 48 8.77 2.63 3.16
CA THR A 48 7.37 2.28 3.31
C THR A 48 6.84 2.60 4.70
N VAL A 49 5.50 2.61 4.84
CA VAL A 49 4.84 2.51 6.15
C VAL A 49 5.25 1.22 6.85
N SER A 50 5.11 1.18 8.18
CA SER A 50 5.34 -0.07 8.94
C SER A 50 4.36 -1.17 8.52
N ALA A 51 4.65 -2.42 8.87
CA ALA A 51 3.71 -3.53 8.77
C ALA A 51 2.77 -3.66 9.99
N ASP A 52 2.86 -2.76 10.98
CA ASP A 52 2.00 -2.80 12.18
C ASP A 52 0.55 -2.45 11.84
N PRO A 53 -0.41 -3.40 11.97
CA PRO A 53 -1.81 -3.06 11.83
C PRO A 53 -2.25 -2.23 13.03
N LEU A 54 -2.62 -0.98 12.79
CA LEU A 54 -3.08 -0.10 13.86
C LEU A 54 -4.57 -0.32 14.16
N PRO A 55 -4.99 -0.19 15.44
CA PRO A 55 -6.40 -0.26 15.82
C PRO A 55 -7.24 0.66 14.94
N THR A 56 -8.24 0.08 14.26
CA THR A 56 -9.13 0.78 13.33
C THR A 56 -10.56 0.30 13.55
N ALA A 57 -11.55 1.19 13.41
CA ALA A 57 -12.95 0.81 13.36
C ALA A 57 -13.17 -0.33 12.36
N GLN A 58 -14.18 -1.16 12.58
CA GLN A 58 -14.45 -2.37 11.81
C GLN A 58 -15.86 -2.34 11.25
N VAL A 59 -16.11 -3.05 10.15
CA VAL A 59 -17.45 -3.26 9.56
C VAL A 59 -17.84 -4.74 9.54
N ASN A 60 -19.12 -5.04 9.35
CA ASN A 60 -19.65 -6.41 9.20
C ASN A 60 -19.91 -6.81 7.73
N GLY A 61 -19.17 -6.20 6.81
CA GLY A 61 -19.35 -6.40 5.37
C GLY A 61 -18.12 -6.01 4.58
N VAL A 62 -18.32 -5.39 3.42
CA VAL A 62 -17.24 -5.00 2.50
C VAL A 62 -17.19 -3.49 2.32
N VAL A 63 -15.99 -2.93 2.34
CA VAL A 63 -15.72 -1.53 1.94
C VAL A 63 -15.22 -1.50 0.50
N TRP A 64 -15.97 -0.82 -0.39
CA TRP A 64 -15.65 -0.73 -1.81
C TRP A 64 -14.81 0.49 -2.17
N SER A 65 -14.97 1.59 -1.43
CA SER A 65 -14.26 2.84 -1.72
C SER A 65 -14.04 3.67 -0.47
N MET A 66 -12.95 4.43 -0.47
CA MET A 66 -12.60 5.36 0.59
C MET A 66 -12.00 6.65 0.01
N ALA A 67 -12.20 7.75 0.73
CA ALA A 67 -11.58 9.03 0.45
C ALA A 67 -11.09 9.67 1.77
N THR A 68 -9.91 10.29 1.73
CA THR A 68 -9.33 11.00 2.89
C THR A 68 -9.46 12.51 2.69
N VAL A 69 -9.95 13.21 3.71
CA VAL A 69 -9.95 14.66 3.81
C VAL A 69 -9.30 15.04 5.14
N GLY A 70 -8.11 15.64 5.08
CA GLY A 70 -7.30 15.88 6.28
C GLY A 70 -7.00 14.57 7.03
N ASN A 71 -7.54 14.44 8.24
CA ASN A 71 -7.43 13.24 9.07
C ASN A 71 -8.71 12.40 9.09
N THR A 72 -9.75 12.75 8.33
CA THR A 72 -10.98 11.95 8.27
C THR A 72 -10.97 11.07 7.03
N VAL A 73 -11.15 9.76 7.24
CA VAL A 73 -11.42 8.81 6.16
C VAL A 73 -12.91 8.56 6.09
N TYR A 74 -13.50 8.84 4.94
CA TYR A 74 -14.85 8.40 4.58
C TYR A 74 -14.75 7.04 3.90
N ALA A 75 -15.63 6.11 4.27
CA ALA A 75 -15.66 4.76 3.73
C ALA A 75 -17.10 4.39 3.34
N THR A 76 -17.26 3.78 2.17
CA THR A 76 -18.55 3.30 1.68
C THR A 76 -18.43 1.89 1.13
N GLY A 77 -19.53 1.16 1.14
CA GLY A 77 -19.54 -0.22 0.70
C GLY A 77 -20.89 -0.89 0.87
N SER A 78 -20.85 -2.20 1.16
CA SER A 78 -22.03 -2.99 1.55
C SER A 78 -21.83 -3.52 2.96
N PHE A 79 -22.42 -2.84 3.94
CA PHE A 79 -22.36 -3.17 5.37
C PHE A 79 -23.51 -2.50 6.11
N THR A 80 -23.90 -3.06 7.26
CA THR A 80 -25.03 -2.55 8.06
C THR A 80 -24.61 -2.05 9.44
N LYS A 81 -23.40 -2.40 9.88
CA LYS A 81 -22.88 -2.04 11.19
C LYS A 81 -21.40 -1.70 11.15
N ALA A 82 -21.00 -0.85 12.08
CA ALA A 82 -19.61 -0.56 12.38
C ALA A 82 -19.35 -0.70 13.89
N ARG A 83 -18.12 -1.01 14.27
CA ARG A 83 -17.73 -1.20 15.68
C ARG A 83 -16.29 -0.74 15.94
N PRO A 84 -15.92 -0.44 17.20
CA PRO A 84 -14.55 -0.09 17.54
C PRO A 84 -13.55 -1.22 17.24
N ALA A 85 -12.27 -0.87 17.19
CA ALA A 85 -11.19 -1.84 17.06
C ALA A 85 -11.22 -2.86 18.21
N GLY A 86 -10.96 -4.14 17.91
CA GLY A 86 -10.92 -5.21 18.91
C GLY A 86 -12.28 -5.66 19.48
N VAL A 87 -13.37 -4.98 19.13
CA VAL A 87 -14.73 -5.38 19.51
C VAL A 87 -15.23 -6.47 18.55
N ALA A 88 -15.79 -7.55 19.09
CA ALA A 88 -16.43 -8.61 18.32
C ALA A 88 -17.80 -8.14 17.77
N GLU A 89 -18.31 -8.79 16.72
CA GLU A 89 -19.66 -8.50 16.22
C GLU A 89 -20.72 -8.68 17.31
N GLY A 90 -21.67 -7.74 17.39
CA GLY A 90 -22.65 -7.67 18.47
C GLY A 90 -22.10 -7.20 19.82
N GLY A 91 -20.81 -6.86 19.91
CA GLY A 91 -20.17 -6.38 21.13
C GLY A 91 -20.45 -4.92 21.47
N ALA A 92 -19.96 -4.49 22.63
CA ALA A 92 -20.16 -3.14 23.15
C ALA A 92 -19.61 -2.05 22.20
N GLY A 93 -20.44 -1.06 21.86
CA GLY A 93 -20.09 0.03 20.96
C GLY A 93 -20.30 -0.27 19.47
N GLU A 94 -20.81 -1.45 19.11
CA GLU A 94 -21.33 -1.68 17.75
C GLU A 94 -22.54 -0.78 17.50
N VAL A 95 -22.53 -0.09 16.35
CA VAL A 95 -23.56 0.85 15.94
C VAL A 95 -24.02 0.57 14.52
N ALA A 96 -25.27 0.93 14.22
CA ALA A 96 -25.77 0.88 12.85
C ALA A 96 -25.04 1.90 11.97
N ARG A 97 -24.60 1.45 10.80
CA ARG A 97 -24.03 2.26 9.72
C ARG A 97 -24.45 1.62 8.41
N GLY A 98 -25.42 2.21 7.73
CA GLY A 98 -25.92 1.68 6.46
C GLY A 98 -25.02 2.14 5.32
N ASN A 99 -24.09 1.28 4.89
CA ASN A 99 -23.28 1.41 3.68
C ASN A 99 -22.34 2.64 3.59
N ILE A 100 -22.30 3.52 4.59
CA ILE A 100 -21.36 4.64 4.66
C ILE A 100 -20.99 4.96 6.12
N MET A 101 -19.72 5.33 6.34
CA MET A 101 -19.22 5.77 7.63
C MET A 101 -17.98 6.66 7.46
N ALA A 102 -17.51 7.27 8.56
CA ALA A 102 -16.21 7.91 8.60
C ALA A 102 -15.44 7.50 9.86
N PHE A 103 -14.11 7.60 9.82
CA PHE A 103 -13.23 7.39 10.98
C PHE A 103 -12.02 8.31 10.92
N ASP A 104 -11.38 8.53 12.06
CA ASP A 104 -10.16 9.32 12.15
C ASP A 104 -8.94 8.46 11.77
N LEU A 105 -8.14 8.94 10.82
CA LEU A 105 -6.98 8.23 10.25
C LEU A 105 -5.85 8.03 11.28
N THR A 106 -5.72 8.94 12.24
CA THR A 106 -4.61 8.92 13.22
C THR A 106 -4.90 8.01 14.42
N THR A 107 -6.17 7.93 14.83
CA THR A 107 -6.63 7.17 16.00
C THR A 107 -7.40 5.91 15.64
N GLY A 108 -7.93 5.82 14.42
CA GLY A 108 -8.79 4.74 13.96
C GLY A 108 -10.20 4.77 14.55
N LYS A 109 -10.57 5.83 15.28
CA LYS A 109 -11.86 5.92 15.97
C LYS A 109 -12.98 6.21 14.98
N LEU A 110 -14.07 5.46 15.09
CA LEU A 110 -15.31 5.69 14.34
C LEU A 110 -15.83 7.10 14.63
N SER A 111 -16.24 7.81 13.58
CA SER A 111 -16.87 9.12 13.70
C SER A 111 -18.27 8.99 14.32
N THR A 112 -18.54 9.86 15.31
CA THR A 112 -19.83 9.98 15.98
C THR A 112 -20.68 11.12 15.43
N SER A 113 -20.12 12.02 14.62
CA SER A 113 -20.82 13.14 13.98
C SER A 113 -21.24 12.84 12.54
N PHE A 114 -20.53 11.96 11.84
CA PHE A 114 -20.89 11.52 10.49
C PHE A 114 -21.71 10.22 10.58
N VAL A 115 -23.03 10.36 10.65
CA VAL A 115 -23.98 9.25 10.86
C VAL A 115 -25.06 9.29 9.78
N HIS A 116 -24.85 8.50 8.73
CA HIS A 116 -25.75 8.43 7.57
C HIS A 116 -26.07 7.00 7.20
N THR A 117 -27.13 6.82 6.42
CA THR A 117 -27.54 5.55 5.83
C THR A 117 -27.85 5.71 4.35
N LEU A 118 -27.23 4.87 3.53
CA LEU A 118 -27.60 4.65 2.14
C LEU A 118 -28.48 3.38 2.07
N ASP A 119 -29.60 3.43 1.34
CA ASP A 119 -30.51 2.28 1.18
C ASP A 119 -29.97 1.16 0.26
N GLY A 120 -28.87 1.44 -0.44
CA GLY A 120 -28.08 0.49 -1.23
C GLY A 120 -26.59 0.71 -1.04
N GLN A 121 -25.76 -0.16 -1.61
CA GLN A 121 -24.31 -0.04 -1.48
C GLN A 121 -23.77 1.24 -2.13
N GLY A 122 -22.80 1.87 -1.49
CA GLY A 122 -21.96 2.86 -2.16
C GLY A 122 -20.75 2.19 -2.80
N LEU A 123 -20.36 2.66 -3.98
CA LEU A 123 -19.32 2.06 -4.82
C LEU A 123 -18.12 2.99 -5.02
N ARG A 124 -18.28 4.31 -4.88
CA ARG A 124 -17.21 5.30 -5.07
C ARG A 124 -17.34 6.47 -4.12
N LEU A 125 -16.23 6.86 -3.50
CA LEU A 125 -16.07 8.12 -2.78
C LEU A 125 -15.00 8.98 -3.46
N MET A 126 -15.22 10.30 -3.50
CA MET A 126 -14.25 11.27 -3.96
C MET A 126 -14.41 12.58 -3.18
N ALA A 127 -13.31 13.14 -2.68
CA ALA A 127 -13.33 14.48 -2.08
C ALA A 127 -13.34 15.57 -3.16
N SER A 128 -13.94 16.73 -2.87
CA SER A 128 -13.69 17.93 -3.67
C SER A 128 -12.24 18.39 -3.50
N PRO A 129 -11.66 19.12 -4.48
CA PRO A 129 -10.29 19.59 -4.40
C PRO A 129 -9.99 20.47 -3.18
N ASP A 130 -10.94 21.33 -2.80
CA ASP A 130 -10.89 22.17 -1.61
C ASP A 130 -11.12 21.40 -0.29
N GLY A 131 -11.46 20.12 -0.37
CA GLY A 131 -11.78 19.27 0.77
C GLY A 131 -13.08 19.64 1.50
N SER A 132 -13.89 20.57 1.01
CA SER A 132 -15.14 20.99 1.66
C SER A 132 -16.28 19.99 1.50
N ARG A 133 -16.19 19.07 0.54
CA ARG A 133 -17.21 18.07 0.24
C ARG A 133 -16.62 16.69 0.02
N VAL A 134 -17.44 15.68 0.30
CA VAL A 134 -17.22 14.31 -0.17
C VAL A 134 -18.44 13.87 -0.97
N TYR A 135 -18.20 13.40 -2.19
CA TYR A 135 -19.21 12.85 -3.08
C TYR A 135 -19.24 11.33 -2.95
N VAL A 136 -20.44 10.75 -2.90
CA VAL A 136 -20.65 9.30 -2.92
C VAL A 136 -21.47 8.91 -4.14
N GLY A 137 -21.05 7.85 -4.82
CA GLY A 137 -21.77 7.23 -5.92
C GLY A 137 -21.98 5.74 -5.64
N GLY A 138 -23.09 5.16 -6.08
CA GLY A 138 -23.36 3.74 -5.86
C GLY A 138 -24.69 3.25 -6.43
N ASP A 139 -25.22 2.19 -5.84
CA ASP A 139 -26.52 1.58 -6.20
C ASP A 139 -27.69 2.13 -5.36
N PHE A 140 -27.44 2.98 -4.37
CA PHE A 140 -28.47 3.57 -3.50
C PHE A 140 -29.42 4.50 -4.26
N THR A 141 -30.67 4.59 -3.81
CA THR A 141 -31.67 5.56 -4.28
C THR A 141 -32.05 6.60 -3.23
N LYS A 142 -31.68 6.35 -1.97
CA LYS A 142 -31.96 7.25 -0.86
C LYS A 142 -30.76 7.41 0.07
N VAL A 143 -30.66 8.60 0.65
CA VAL A 143 -29.76 8.93 1.76
C VAL A 143 -30.60 9.45 2.91
N ASP A 144 -30.54 8.79 4.07
CA ASP A 144 -31.33 9.14 5.26
C ASP A 144 -32.84 9.26 4.97
N GLY A 145 -33.35 8.44 4.04
CA GLY A 145 -34.73 8.43 3.61
C GLY A 145 -35.11 9.50 2.57
N LYS A 146 -34.21 10.43 2.23
CA LYS A 146 -34.40 11.44 1.18
C LYS A 146 -33.93 10.91 -0.17
N ASP A 147 -34.61 11.31 -1.24
CA ASP A 147 -34.31 10.88 -2.60
C ASP A 147 -32.98 11.48 -3.09
N HIS A 148 -31.98 10.61 -3.25
CA HIS A 148 -30.68 10.93 -3.85
C HIS A 148 -30.30 9.71 -4.70
N ASN A 149 -30.57 9.79 -6.01
CA ASN A 149 -30.48 8.62 -6.89
C ASN A 149 -29.04 8.42 -7.36
N HIS A 150 -28.36 7.44 -6.75
CA HIS A 150 -27.02 6.95 -7.07
C HIS A 150 -25.88 7.96 -6.92
N LEU A 151 -26.15 9.20 -6.51
CA LEU A 151 -25.16 10.26 -6.33
C LEU A 151 -25.62 11.23 -5.23
N ALA A 152 -24.74 11.48 -4.26
CA ALA A 152 -24.96 12.44 -3.17
C ALA A 152 -23.66 13.12 -2.77
N ALA A 153 -23.76 14.21 -1.99
CA ALA A 153 -22.63 14.94 -1.46
C ALA A 153 -22.84 15.27 0.01
N PHE A 154 -21.77 15.23 0.80
CA PHE A 154 -21.77 15.64 2.20
C PHE A 154 -20.75 16.75 2.41
N ASP A 155 -21.09 17.70 3.28
CA ASP A 155 -20.19 18.74 3.75
C ASP A 155 -19.21 18.14 4.78
N THR A 156 -17.91 18.32 4.59
CA THR A 156 -16.89 17.67 5.42
C THR A 156 -16.67 18.37 6.77
N THR A 157 -17.14 19.60 6.91
CA THR A 157 -17.00 20.39 8.15
C THR A 157 -18.11 20.04 9.14
N THR A 158 -19.35 19.99 8.66
CA THR A 158 -20.55 19.72 9.45
C THR A 158 -20.93 18.26 9.45
N GLY A 159 -20.48 17.49 8.46
CA GLY A 159 -20.92 16.13 8.19
C GLY A 159 -22.29 16.06 7.50
N ALA A 160 -22.98 17.18 7.25
CA ALA A 160 -24.35 17.16 6.77
C ALA A 160 -24.47 16.75 5.29
N LEU A 161 -25.57 16.05 4.96
CA LEU A 161 -26.00 15.83 3.58
C LEU A 161 -26.32 17.19 2.90
N ILE A 162 -25.79 17.39 1.70
CA ILE A 162 -26.05 18.59 0.89
C ILE A 162 -27.31 18.34 0.06
N ASP A 163 -28.49 18.59 0.65
CA ASP A 163 -29.80 18.33 0.01
C ASP A 163 -29.95 19.01 -1.36
N ALA A 164 -29.34 20.18 -1.56
CA ALA A 164 -29.40 20.91 -2.82
C ALA A 164 -28.67 20.21 -3.97
N PHE A 165 -27.71 19.31 -3.66
CA PHE A 165 -27.03 18.49 -4.65
C PHE A 165 -27.73 17.13 -4.78
N ALA A 166 -28.77 17.09 -5.61
CA ALA A 166 -29.59 15.90 -5.83
C ALA A 166 -29.74 15.51 -7.32
N PRO A 167 -28.63 15.20 -8.04
CA PRO A 167 -28.73 14.62 -9.39
C PRO A 167 -29.57 13.34 -9.42
N ASN A 168 -30.40 13.19 -10.45
CA ASN A 168 -31.16 11.98 -10.71
C ASN A 168 -30.46 11.13 -11.79
N VAL A 169 -29.52 10.29 -11.37
CA VAL A 169 -28.87 9.31 -12.24
C VAL A 169 -29.76 8.06 -12.30
N LYS A 170 -29.95 7.44 -13.47
CA LYS A 170 -30.89 6.30 -13.63
C LYS A 170 -30.31 4.90 -13.40
N ASN A 171 -29.03 4.81 -13.08
CA ASN A 171 -28.38 3.56 -12.71
C ASN A 171 -27.07 3.86 -11.96
N ARG A 172 -26.36 2.83 -11.52
CA ARG A 172 -25.19 2.93 -10.66
C ARG A 172 -24.12 3.90 -11.14
N VAL A 173 -23.61 4.68 -10.20
CA VAL A 173 -22.40 5.50 -10.34
C VAL A 173 -21.24 4.76 -9.70
N ARG A 174 -20.15 4.59 -10.46
CA ARG A 174 -18.97 3.83 -10.01
C ARG A 174 -17.67 4.62 -10.12
N ALA A 175 -17.69 5.78 -10.78
CA ALA A 175 -16.55 6.65 -10.93
C ALA A 175 -16.96 8.10 -10.68
N ILE A 176 -16.13 8.84 -9.94
CA ILE A 176 -16.34 10.26 -9.64
C ILE A 176 -14.98 10.95 -9.72
N ALA A 177 -14.95 12.11 -10.36
CA ALA A 177 -13.88 13.10 -10.22
C ALA A 177 -14.50 14.50 -10.15
N ALA A 178 -13.91 15.41 -9.38
CA ALA A 178 -14.51 16.72 -9.13
C ALA A 178 -13.49 17.86 -9.26
N THR A 179 -13.92 18.97 -9.85
CA THR A 179 -13.35 20.30 -9.64
C THR A 179 -14.19 21.06 -8.62
N ASP A 180 -13.83 22.30 -8.32
CA ASP A 180 -14.64 23.16 -7.43
C ASP A 180 -16.04 23.45 -7.99
N SER A 181 -16.19 23.42 -9.32
CA SER A 181 -17.45 23.78 -10.00
C SER A 181 -18.19 22.59 -10.62
N THR A 182 -17.50 21.48 -10.88
CA THR A 182 -18.01 20.39 -11.73
C THR A 182 -17.74 19.03 -11.10
N VAL A 183 -18.75 18.17 -11.10
CA VAL A 183 -18.62 16.75 -10.74
C VAL A 183 -18.80 15.92 -12.00
N TYR A 184 -17.73 15.26 -12.43
CA TYR A 184 -17.74 14.27 -13.50
C TYR A 184 -18.06 12.91 -12.92
N VAL A 185 -18.99 12.19 -13.55
CA VAL A 185 -19.45 10.88 -13.09
C VAL A 185 -19.40 9.86 -14.20
N GLY A 186 -19.02 8.64 -13.81
CA GLY A 186 -18.97 7.47 -14.66
C GLY A 186 -19.64 6.27 -14.00
N GLY A 187 -20.15 5.34 -14.80
CA GLY A 187 -20.80 4.13 -14.29
C GLY A 187 -21.51 3.35 -15.39
N ASN A 188 -22.68 2.79 -15.06
CA ASN A 188 -23.49 2.00 -16.00
C ASN A 188 -24.88 2.62 -16.23
N PHE A 189 -24.92 3.93 -16.42
CA PHE A 189 -26.16 4.68 -16.66
C PHE A 189 -26.28 5.15 -18.11
N PHE A 190 -27.53 5.38 -18.53
CA PHE A 190 -27.89 5.91 -19.85
C PHE A 190 -28.63 7.26 -19.79
N ASN A 191 -28.84 7.79 -18.57
CA ASN A 191 -29.61 9.01 -18.33
C ASN A 191 -29.19 9.69 -17.02
N VAL A 192 -29.08 11.03 -17.07
CA VAL A 192 -28.88 11.90 -15.90
C VAL A 192 -29.80 13.11 -16.03
N ASN A 193 -30.63 13.35 -15.00
CA ASN A 193 -31.59 14.45 -14.95
C ASN A 193 -32.49 14.53 -16.21
N GLY A 194 -32.93 13.38 -16.73
CA GLY A 194 -33.77 13.32 -17.92
C GLY A 194 -33.05 13.49 -19.25
N LYS A 195 -31.73 13.73 -19.26
CA LYS A 195 -30.92 13.82 -20.50
C LYS A 195 -30.19 12.51 -20.75
N SER A 196 -30.16 12.08 -22.01
CA SER A 196 -29.39 10.89 -22.43
C SER A 196 -27.88 11.12 -22.23
N ARG A 197 -27.21 10.13 -21.64
CA ARG A 197 -25.77 10.13 -21.32
C ARG A 197 -25.26 8.70 -21.36
N THR A 198 -24.26 8.39 -22.17
CA THR A 198 -23.75 7.01 -22.27
C THR A 198 -22.58 6.80 -21.31
N ARG A 199 -22.90 6.36 -20.08
CA ARG A 199 -21.95 5.99 -19.01
C ARG A 199 -21.03 7.09 -18.47
N LEU A 200 -21.10 8.29 -19.04
CA LEU A 200 -20.36 9.48 -18.61
C LEU A 200 -21.32 10.68 -18.58
N ALA A 201 -21.26 11.47 -17.51
CA ALA A 201 -21.95 12.76 -17.41
C ALA A 201 -21.16 13.75 -16.54
N ALA A 202 -21.51 15.03 -16.62
CA ALA A 202 -21.04 16.05 -15.70
C ALA A 202 -22.22 16.86 -15.17
N VAL A 203 -22.15 17.21 -13.89
CA VAL A 203 -23.12 18.05 -13.19
C VAL A 203 -22.41 19.17 -12.46
N LYS A 204 -23.09 20.29 -12.22
CA LYS A 204 -22.54 21.39 -11.42
C LYS A 204 -22.40 20.94 -9.96
N ALA A 205 -21.28 21.25 -9.35
CA ALA A 205 -21.06 20.99 -7.93
C ALA A 205 -22.08 21.73 -7.04
N SER A 206 -22.55 22.91 -7.45
CA SER A 206 -23.46 23.74 -6.65
C SER A 206 -24.82 23.10 -6.37
N ASP A 207 -25.42 22.45 -7.37
CA ASP A 207 -26.83 22.03 -7.34
C ASP A 207 -27.12 20.70 -8.05
N GLY A 208 -26.11 20.07 -8.67
CA GLY A 208 -26.30 18.81 -9.38
C GLY A 208 -27.00 18.93 -10.74
N SER A 209 -27.22 20.15 -11.26
CA SER A 209 -27.77 20.36 -12.60
C SER A 209 -26.78 19.93 -13.70
N ASN A 210 -27.29 19.46 -14.84
CA ASN A 210 -26.45 18.97 -15.94
C ASN A 210 -25.55 20.07 -16.54
N ILE A 211 -24.33 19.68 -16.92
CA ILE A 211 -23.50 20.43 -17.86
C ILE A 211 -23.73 19.83 -19.26
N ASP A 212 -24.64 20.43 -20.03
CA ASP A 212 -25.13 19.84 -21.29
C ASP A 212 -24.10 19.85 -22.44
N THR A 213 -23.06 20.67 -22.34
CA THR A 213 -21.94 20.67 -23.29
C THR A 213 -21.06 19.43 -23.13
N TRP A 214 -20.96 18.86 -21.92
CA TRP A 214 -20.11 17.73 -21.62
C TRP A 214 -20.90 16.41 -21.73
N LYS A 215 -20.73 15.73 -22.86
CA LYS A 215 -21.48 14.50 -23.20
C LYS A 215 -20.65 13.44 -23.93
N PRO A 216 -19.47 13.03 -23.40
CA PRO A 216 -18.73 11.93 -23.97
C PRO A 216 -19.48 10.60 -23.83
N SER A 217 -19.08 9.60 -24.62
CA SER A 217 -19.64 8.24 -24.57
C SER A 217 -18.54 7.19 -24.35
N ALA A 218 -18.77 6.30 -23.39
CA ALA A 218 -17.97 5.09 -23.21
C ALA A 218 -18.80 3.86 -23.63
N ASN A 219 -18.38 3.18 -24.70
CA ASN A 219 -19.14 2.07 -25.28
C ASN A 219 -18.65 0.71 -24.77
N ASP A 220 -19.47 -0.32 -25.01
CA ASP A 220 -19.38 -1.68 -24.47
C ASP A 220 -19.80 -1.80 -23.01
N ASP A 221 -19.09 -1.25 -22.04
CA ASP A 221 -19.30 -1.59 -20.62
C ASP A 221 -18.91 -0.46 -19.64
N GLU A 222 -19.05 -0.69 -18.33
CA GLU A 222 -19.04 0.35 -17.28
C GLU A 222 -17.72 1.13 -17.18
N VAL A 223 -17.83 2.40 -16.78
CA VAL A 223 -16.71 3.23 -16.34
C VAL A 223 -16.48 3.04 -14.84
N TYR A 224 -15.26 2.68 -14.44
CA TYR A 224 -14.90 2.33 -13.05
C TYR A 224 -14.10 3.43 -12.35
N ALA A 225 -13.35 4.22 -13.12
CA ALA A 225 -12.46 5.22 -12.55
C ALA A 225 -12.46 6.50 -13.40
N LEU A 226 -12.38 7.64 -12.71
CA LEU A 226 -12.14 8.95 -13.31
C LEU A 226 -11.03 9.62 -12.50
N ALA A 227 -10.12 10.32 -13.18
CA ALA A 227 -9.13 11.19 -12.58
C ALA A 227 -8.99 12.49 -13.38
N LEU A 228 -8.57 13.57 -12.72
CA LEU A 228 -8.43 14.90 -13.34
C LEU A 228 -6.96 15.29 -13.42
N TYR A 229 -6.60 15.94 -14.53
CA TYR A 229 -5.33 16.63 -14.68
C TYR A 229 -5.44 17.75 -15.70
N GLY A 230 -5.24 19.00 -15.27
CA GLY A 230 -5.36 20.17 -16.14
C GLY A 230 -6.73 20.21 -16.85
N ASP A 231 -6.71 20.20 -18.17
CA ASP A 231 -7.90 20.22 -19.02
C ASP A 231 -8.51 18.83 -19.28
N ARG A 232 -8.04 17.78 -18.59
CA ARG A 232 -8.36 16.37 -18.90
C ARG A 232 -9.16 15.68 -17.81
N VAL A 233 -10.17 14.94 -18.25
CA VAL A 233 -10.77 13.83 -17.52
C VAL A 233 -10.20 12.55 -18.09
N ILE A 234 -9.38 11.85 -17.31
CA ILE A 234 -8.86 10.52 -17.64
C ILE A 234 -9.94 9.51 -17.24
N VAL A 235 -10.33 8.66 -18.19
CA VAL A 235 -11.43 7.70 -18.05
C VAL A 235 -10.85 6.30 -18.02
N GLY A 236 -11.20 5.52 -16.99
CA GLY A 236 -10.82 4.13 -16.81
C GLY A 236 -12.04 3.21 -16.64
N GLY A 237 -12.04 2.03 -17.26
CA GLY A 237 -13.14 1.07 -17.11
C GLY A 237 -13.10 -0.10 -18.08
N LYS A 238 -14.25 -0.74 -18.30
CA LYS A 238 -14.41 -1.93 -19.17
C LYS A 238 -14.70 -1.60 -20.64
N PHE A 239 -14.77 -0.33 -20.99
CA PHE A 239 -15.10 0.13 -22.34
C PHE A 239 -14.00 -0.22 -23.36
N GLN A 240 -14.39 -0.40 -24.63
CA GLN A 240 -13.43 -0.60 -25.74
C GLN A 240 -13.37 0.60 -26.69
N GLN A 241 -14.28 1.57 -26.54
CA GLN A 241 -14.31 2.80 -27.32
C GLN A 241 -14.72 4.00 -26.44
N LEU A 242 -14.12 5.15 -26.73
CA LEU A 242 -14.41 6.44 -26.12
C LEU A 242 -14.76 7.42 -27.24
N ASN A 243 -15.96 8.00 -27.21
CA ASN A 243 -16.51 8.83 -28.28
C ASN A 243 -16.49 8.18 -29.68
N GLY A 244 -16.62 6.84 -29.74
CA GLY A 244 -16.56 6.08 -30.99
C GLY A 244 -15.14 5.80 -31.50
N GLU A 245 -14.10 6.34 -30.86
CA GLU A 245 -12.70 6.05 -31.16
C GLU A 245 -12.21 4.88 -30.31
N LYS A 246 -11.31 4.05 -30.87
CA LYS A 246 -10.77 2.87 -30.17
C LYS A 246 -9.82 3.30 -29.04
N HIS A 247 -10.36 3.40 -27.83
CA HIS A 247 -9.65 3.52 -26.57
C HIS A 247 -10.08 2.36 -25.68
N VAL A 248 -9.16 1.43 -25.43
CA VAL A 248 -9.47 0.22 -24.66
C VAL A 248 -9.10 0.45 -23.21
N GLY A 249 -10.11 0.44 -22.34
CA GLY A 249 -10.02 0.51 -20.89
C GLY A 249 -9.48 1.80 -20.30
N VAL A 250 -8.74 2.61 -21.06
CA VAL A 250 -8.22 3.93 -20.66
C VAL A 250 -8.22 4.92 -21.83
N GLY A 251 -8.55 6.18 -21.55
CA GLY A 251 -8.47 7.30 -22.48
C GLY A 251 -8.65 8.64 -21.78
N ALA A 252 -8.67 9.74 -22.53
CA ALA A 252 -8.88 11.08 -21.97
C ALA A 252 -9.89 11.88 -22.79
N VAL A 253 -10.67 12.71 -22.10
CA VAL A 253 -11.58 13.70 -22.71
C VAL A 253 -11.37 15.07 -22.08
N SER A 254 -11.72 16.12 -22.81
CA SER A 254 -11.64 17.50 -22.31
C SER A 254 -12.65 17.74 -21.20
N THR A 255 -12.20 18.39 -20.13
CA THR A 255 -13.04 18.92 -19.03
C THR A 255 -14.08 19.92 -19.51
N ALA A 256 -13.81 20.66 -20.59
CA ALA A 256 -14.66 21.74 -21.08
C ALA A 256 -15.89 21.25 -21.87
N ASN A 257 -15.70 20.23 -22.73
CA ASN A 257 -16.74 19.80 -23.66
C ASN A 257 -16.85 18.28 -23.87
N GLY A 258 -15.97 17.48 -23.24
CA GLY A 258 -15.99 16.02 -23.37
C GLY A 258 -15.44 15.49 -24.70
N GLY A 259 -14.84 16.34 -25.55
CA GLY A 259 -14.16 15.88 -26.76
C GLY A 259 -12.95 15.02 -26.42
N THR A 260 -12.66 13.99 -27.23
CA THR A 260 -11.51 13.09 -27.02
C THR A 260 -10.21 13.88 -27.08
N LEU A 261 -9.29 13.56 -26.17
CA LEU A 261 -7.94 14.08 -26.16
C LEU A 261 -6.94 12.95 -26.44
N PRO A 262 -5.76 13.25 -27.03
CA PRO A 262 -4.75 12.25 -27.33
C PRO A 262 -4.35 11.44 -26.09
N TRP A 263 -4.20 10.12 -26.30
CA TRP A 263 -3.71 9.16 -25.32
C TRP A 263 -2.82 8.11 -26.02
N SER A 264 -1.51 8.09 -25.73
CA SER A 264 -0.54 7.34 -26.52
C SER A 264 -0.34 5.88 -26.08
N SER A 265 -0.41 5.58 -24.78
CA SER A 265 -0.26 4.20 -24.28
C SER A 265 -1.54 3.38 -24.35
N ARG A 266 -1.39 2.04 -24.33
CA ARG A 266 -2.48 1.07 -24.39
C ARG A 266 -2.27 -0.04 -23.34
N PRO A 267 -2.22 0.29 -22.04
CA PRO A 267 -1.90 -0.69 -20.99
C PRO A 267 -2.89 -1.86 -20.98
N VAL A 268 -4.16 -1.58 -21.28
CA VAL A 268 -5.22 -2.60 -21.32
C VAL A 268 -5.28 -3.28 -22.70
N PRO A 269 -5.17 -4.62 -22.79
CA PRO A 269 -5.36 -5.38 -24.01
C PRO A 269 -6.80 -5.32 -24.53
N THR A 270 -6.97 -5.48 -25.85
CA THR A 270 -8.32 -5.56 -26.47
C THR A 270 -9.04 -6.81 -25.97
N LYS A 271 -10.29 -6.67 -25.53
CA LYS A 271 -11.16 -7.77 -25.12
C LYS A 271 -11.29 -8.81 -26.23
N LEU A 272 -11.15 -10.10 -25.89
CA LEU A 272 -11.44 -11.19 -26.81
C LEU A 272 -12.90 -11.62 -26.72
N ASP A 273 -13.40 -11.86 -25.49
CA ASP A 273 -14.78 -12.27 -25.24
C ASP A 273 -15.22 -11.93 -23.81
N SER A 274 -16.38 -12.43 -23.37
CA SER A 274 -16.95 -12.14 -22.05
C SER A 274 -16.20 -12.75 -20.85
N LYS A 275 -15.20 -13.60 -21.09
CA LYS A 275 -14.38 -14.28 -20.08
C LYS A 275 -12.89 -13.96 -20.21
N HIS A 276 -12.49 -13.30 -21.29
CA HIS A 276 -11.10 -12.99 -21.62
C HIS A 276 -10.98 -11.49 -21.92
N PHE A 277 -10.70 -10.69 -20.88
CA PHE A 277 -10.61 -9.24 -20.97
C PHE A 277 -9.81 -8.64 -19.80
N SER A 278 -9.43 -7.38 -19.92
CA SER A 278 -8.82 -6.61 -18.84
C SER A 278 -9.43 -5.21 -18.81
N TYR A 279 -9.36 -4.53 -17.67
CA TYR A 279 -9.94 -3.21 -17.48
C TYR A 279 -9.31 -2.45 -16.31
N VAL A 280 -9.41 -1.13 -16.35
CA VAL A 280 -8.94 -0.27 -15.25
C VAL A 280 -9.96 -0.25 -14.12
N THR A 281 -9.51 -0.50 -12.89
CA THR A 281 -10.33 -0.54 -11.67
C THR A 281 -10.25 0.76 -10.85
N ASP A 282 -9.08 1.39 -10.81
CA ASP A 282 -8.86 2.66 -10.11
C ASP A 282 -7.83 3.53 -10.84
N LEU A 283 -7.96 4.85 -10.68
CA LEU A 283 -7.06 5.86 -11.23
C LEU A 283 -6.78 6.93 -10.16
N ARG A 284 -5.50 7.30 -10.03
CA ARG A 284 -5.05 8.43 -9.21
C ARG A 284 -4.05 9.26 -9.98
N VAL A 285 -4.13 10.58 -9.86
CA VAL A 285 -3.13 11.50 -10.41
C VAL A 285 -2.32 12.07 -9.27
N ASP A 286 -1.01 12.08 -9.43
CA ASP A 286 -0.08 12.77 -8.55
C ASP A 286 1.10 13.31 -9.37
N ASP A 287 1.47 14.56 -9.13
CA ASP A 287 2.54 15.28 -9.84
C ASP A 287 2.56 15.10 -11.38
N GLY A 288 1.39 15.21 -12.01
CA GLY A 288 1.23 15.07 -13.46
C GLY A 288 1.41 13.66 -14.03
N ILE A 289 1.55 12.66 -13.16
CA ILE A 289 1.53 11.24 -13.51
C ILE A 289 0.20 10.65 -13.07
N VAL A 290 -0.44 9.88 -13.96
CA VAL A 290 -1.56 9.02 -13.59
C VAL A 290 -1.03 7.63 -13.25
N TYR A 291 -1.59 7.05 -12.20
CA TYR A 291 -1.36 5.69 -11.75
C TYR A 291 -2.67 4.93 -11.87
N GLY A 292 -2.63 3.75 -12.48
CA GLY A 292 -3.80 2.90 -12.71
C GLY A 292 -3.63 1.49 -12.17
N ALA A 293 -4.69 0.99 -11.54
CA ALA A 293 -4.86 -0.42 -11.20
C ALA A 293 -5.69 -1.11 -12.28
N ALA A 294 -5.40 -2.39 -12.55
CA ALA A 294 -6.14 -3.18 -13.52
C ALA A 294 -6.58 -4.54 -12.97
N ASP A 295 -7.64 -5.06 -13.55
CA ASP A 295 -8.16 -6.41 -13.33
C ASP A 295 -8.22 -7.13 -14.68
N GLY A 296 -7.89 -8.41 -14.68
CA GLY A 296 -7.80 -9.28 -15.84
C GLY A 296 -8.57 -10.57 -15.60
N GLU A 297 -9.41 -10.90 -16.57
CA GLU A 297 -10.28 -12.07 -16.60
C GLU A 297 -9.80 -13.02 -17.69
N GLY A 298 -9.73 -14.30 -17.36
CA GLY A 298 -9.05 -15.30 -18.18
C GLY A 298 -7.56 -15.36 -17.84
N GLN A 299 -6.99 -16.56 -17.74
CA GLN A 299 -5.62 -16.75 -17.26
C GLN A 299 -4.58 -15.86 -17.99
N HIS A 300 -3.65 -15.28 -17.21
CA HIS A 300 -2.54 -14.43 -17.70
C HIS A 300 -2.98 -13.22 -18.56
N TRP A 301 -4.15 -12.65 -18.27
CA TRP A 301 -4.52 -11.33 -18.76
C TRP A 301 -3.87 -10.24 -17.91
N TYR A 302 -3.61 -9.08 -18.52
CA TYR A 302 -3.00 -7.97 -17.79
C TYR A 302 -3.90 -7.51 -16.64
N ASP A 303 -3.39 -7.60 -15.42
CA ASP A 303 -4.11 -7.34 -14.18
C ASP A 303 -3.22 -6.68 -13.10
N GLY A 304 -2.10 -6.13 -13.56
CA GLY A 304 -1.13 -5.40 -12.75
C GLY A 304 -1.43 -3.91 -12.65
N ARG A 305 -0.37 -3.10 -12.69
CA ARG A 305 -0.41 -1.66 -12.46
C ARG A 305 0.37 -0.91 -13.52
N PHE A 306 -0.06 0.30 -13.85
CA PHE A 306 0.68 1.16 -14.77
C PHE A 306 0.78 2.58 -14.26
N SER A 307 1.76 3.30 -14.79
CA SER A 307 1.80 4.76 -14.72
C SER A 307 2.02 5.36 -16.11
N ALA A 308 1.43 6.52 -16.33
CA ALA A 308 1.56 7.27 -17.57
C ALA A 308 1.53 8.78 -17.30
N LYS A 309 2.12 9.57 -18.18
CA LYS A 309 1.98 11.03 -18.12
C LYS A 309 0.52 11.40 -18.30
N ALA A 310 -0.06 12.11 -17.32
CA ALA A 310 -1.47 12.49 -17.36
C ALA A 310 -1.79 13.45 -18.52
N SER A 311 -0.78 14.17 -19.02
CA SER A 311 -0.89 15.13 -20.14
C SER A 311 -1.12 14.50 -21.52
N ASN A 312 -0.74 13.25 -21.75
CA ASN A 312 -0.80 12.64 -23.10
C ASN A 312 -0.86 11.11 -23.11
N GLY A 313 -0.81 10.46 -21.95
CA GLY A 313 -0.85 9.01 -21.83
C GLY A 313 0.47 8.31 -22.15
N ASP A 314 1.60 9.01 -22.28
CA ASP A 314 2.89 8.34 -22.49
C ASP A 314 3.20 7.43 -21.30
N LEU A 315 3.49 6.16 -21.58
CA LEU A 315 3.80 5.19 -20.53
C LEU A 315 5.08 5.61 -19.79
N VAL A 316 5.02 5.63 -18.47
CA VAL A 316 6.17 5.85 -17.60
C VAL A 316 6.72 4.50 -17.14
N TRP A 317 5.85 3.62 -16.62
CA TRP A 317 6.14 2.20 -16.42
C TRP A 317 4.85 1.38 -16.46
N LEU A 318 5.00 0.08 -16.69
CA LEU A 318 3.93 -0.90 -16.55
C LEU A 318 4.46 -2.14 -15.87
N ASP A 319 3.87 -2.44 -14.73
CA ASP A 319 4.10 -3.61 -13.91
C ASP A 319 3.17 -4.75 -14.36
N ASN A 320 3.76 -5.90 -14.71
CA ASN A 320 3.07 -7.13 -15.12
C ASN A 320 3.00 -8.16 -13.97
N CYS A 321 2.97 -7.74 -12.70
CA CYS A 321 2.59 -8.63 -11.62
C CYS A 321 1.21 -9.23 -11.89
N TYR A 322 1.12 -10.56 -11.95
CA TYR A 322 -0.17 -11.23 -12.08
C TYR A 322 -0.92 -11.23 -10.76
N GLY A 323 -2.23 -11.05 -10.87
CA GLY A 323 -3.21 -11.03 -9.81
C GLY A 323 -3.84 -9.66 -9.66
N ALA A 324 -5.11 -9.56 -10.09
CA ALA A 324 -5.94 -8.35 -10.12
C ALA A 324 -5.65 -7.33 -9.02
N THR A 325 -5.44 -6.08 -9.45
CA THR A 325 -5.27 -4.92 -8.60
C THR A 325 -6.57 -4.12 -8.56
N TYR A 326 -7.06 -3.82 -7.36
CA TYR A 326 -8.37 -3.18 -7.17
C TYR A 326 -8.29 -1.69 -6.84
N GLY A 327 -7.28 -1.30 -6.06
CA GLY A 327 -7.11 0.08 -5.61
C GLY A 327 -5.65 0.48 -5.58
N ILE A 328 -5.39 1.75 -5.89
CA ILE A 328 -4.04 2.32 -5.99
C ILE A 328 -3.97 3.67 -5.28
N TYR A 329 -2.85 3.96 -4.62
CA TYR A 329 -2.64 5.20 -3.89
C TYR A 329 -1.17 5.65 -3.98
N PRO A 330 -0.84 6.63 -4.85
CA PRO A 330 0.47 7.27 -4.87
C PRO A 330 0.58 8.27 -3.72
N VAL A 331 1.70 8.22 -2.98
CA VAL A 331 2.01 9.15 -1.89
C VAL A 331 3.53 9.24 -1.72
N ALA A 332 4.06 10.43 -1.44
CA ALA A 332 5.50 10.67 -1.33
C ALA A 332 6.28 10.11 -2.54
N ASN A 333 7.10 9.06 -2.39
CA ASN A 333 7.86 8.43 -3.49
C ASN A 333 7.38 7.01 -3.80
N GLU A 334 6.28 6.59 -3.17
CA GLU A 334 5.72 5.25 -3.19
C GLU A 334 4.36 5.21 -3.87
N VAL A 335 4.00 4.03 -4.38
CA VAL A 335 2.66 3.71 -4.86
C VAL A 335 2.21 2.48 -4.10
N TYR A 336 1.19 2.61 -3.27
CA TYR A 336 0.59 1.48 -2.57
C TYR A 336 -0.58 0.93 -3.37
N SER A 337 -0.78 -0.38 -3.30
CA SER A 337 -1.91 -1.03 -3.95
C SER A 337 -2.47 -2.17 -3.13
N VAL A 338 -3.74 -2.46 -3.36
CA VAL A 338 -4.43 -3.65 -2.86
C VAL A 338 -4.78 -4.55 -4.04
N SER A 339 -4.40 -5.83 -3.95
CA SER A 339 -4.44 -6.75 -5.08
C SER A 339 -4.72 -8.21 -4.67
N HIS A 340 -4.63 -9.11 -5.64
CA HIS A 340 -4.50 -10.55 -5.48
C HIS A 340 -3.18 -11.05 -6.08
N ALA A 341 -2.10 -10.27 -5.97
CA ALA A 341 -0.88 -10.58 -6.72
C ALA A 341 -0.27 -11.93 -6.32
N HIS A 342 0.12 -12.75 -7.28
CA HIS A 342 0.66 -14.10 -7.05
C HIS A 342 1.96 -14.38 -7.82
N ASP A 343 2.26 -13.61 -8.87
CA ASP A 343 3.53 -13.69 -9.59
C ASP A 343 3.99 -12.29 -10.02
N CYS A 344 5.09 -11.83 -9.42
CA CYS A 344 5.77 -10.57 -9.70
C CYS A 344 7.18 -10.80 -10.27
N THR A 345 7.43 -11.90 -10.98
CA THR A 345 8.72 -12.18 -11.62
C THR A 345 9.11 -11.16 -12.68
N SER A 346 8.13 -10.48 -13.29
CA SER A 346 8.33 -9.35 -14.21
C SER A 346 9.11 -8.19 -13.56
N LEU A 347 8.95 -8.00 -12.25
CA LEU A 347 9.71 -7.04 -11.45
C LEU A 347 11.00 -7.62 -10.85
N GLY A 348 11.27 -8.91 -11.07
CA GLY A 348 12.33 -9.66 -10.40
C GLY A 348 12.01 -10.01 -8.94
N ALA A 349 10.72 -10.09 -8.58
CA ALA A 349 10.25 -10.41 -7.24
C ALA A 349 9.74 -11.86 -7.15
N PHE A 350 8.64 -12.10 -6.43
CA PHE A 350 8.16 -13.44 -6.11
C PHE A 350 7.51 -14.14 -7.32
N PRO A 351 7.77 -15.44 -7.55
CA PRO A 351 7.06 -16.24 -8.55
C PRO A 351 5.78 -16.84 -8.00
N ASP A 352 4.98 -17.39 -8.91
CA ASP A 352 3.86 -18.25 -8.57
C ASP A 352 4.29 -19.45 -7.71
N THR A 353 3.40 -19.88 -6.81
CA THR A 353 3.60 -21.05 -5.93
C THR A 353 2.57 -22.14 -6.19
N SER A 354 2.86 -23.37 -5.74
CA SER A 354 1.91 -24.49 -5.77
C SER A 354 1.75 -25.11 -4.37
N PRO A 355 0.58 -24.95 -3.71
CA PRO A 355 -0.59 -24.17 -4.12
C PRO A 355 -0.28 -22.66 -4.22
N GLN A 356 -1.10 -21.92 -4.97
CA GLN A 356 -0.91 -20.48 -5.19
C GLN A 356 -1.02 -19.69 -3.88
N THR A 357 -0.10 -18.74 -3.71
CA THR A 357 -0.07 -17.79 -2.59
C THR A 357 -0.34 -16.40 -3.12
N ASN A 358 -1.20 -15.65 -2.44
CA ASN A 358 -1.65 -14.34 -2.90
C ASN A 358 -1.24 -13.24 -1.92
N HIS A 359 -0.71 -12.16 -2.47
CA HIS A 359 -0.24 -10.97 -1.78
C HIS A 359 -1.25 -9.85 -1.98
N ARG A 360 -1.80 -9.37 -0.85
CA ARG A 360 -2.97 -8.48 -0.83
C ARG A 360 -2.61 -7.01 -0.63
N THR A 361 -1.35 -6.77 -0.30
CA THR A 361 -0.78 -5.46 -0.08
C THR A 361 0.56 -5.44 -0.80
N LEU A 362 0.77 -4.41 -1.60
CA LEU A 362 2.04 -4.19 -2.29
C LEU A 362 2.37 -2.69 -2.24
N SER A 363 3.65 -2.39 -2.38
CA SER A 363 4.15 -1.03 -2.53
C SER A 363 5.27 -1.01 -3.56
N GLU A 364 5.32 0.04 -4.38
CA GLU A 364 6.26 0.19 -5.49
C GLU A 364 6.83 1.61 -5.54
N THR A 365 7.95 1.78 -6.22
CA THR A 365 8.48 3.12 -6.51
C THR A 365 7.58 3.86 -7.50
N LYS A 366 7.39 5.16 -7.30
CA LYS A 366 6.76 6.02 -8.32
C LYS A 366 7.56 6.10 -9.61
N ALA A 367 8.89 6.09 -9.49
CA ALA A 367 9.79 6.12 -10.64
C ALA A 367 9.94 4.73 -11.25
N ALA A 368 10.17 4.69 -12.56
CA ALA A 368 10.71 3.50 -13.21
C ALA A 368 12.19 3.33 -12.81
N THR A 369 12.55 2.14 -12.39
CA THR A 369 13.89 1.82 -11.85
C THR A 369 14.53 0.60 -12.52
N GLY A 370 13.78 -0.08 -13.39
CA GLY A 370 14.27 -1.22 -14.15
C GLY A 370 13.52 -1.43 -15.45
N THR A 371 13.78 -2.57 -16.06
CA THR A 371 13.10 -3.07 -17.26
C THR A 371 12.47 -4.42 -16.93
N ASP A 372 11.29 -4.68 -17.50
CA ASP A 372 10.59 -5.97 -17.38
C ASP A 372 11.54 -7.14 -17.63
N ARG A 373 11.57 -8.09 -16.69
CA ARG A 373 12.54 -9.19 -16.67
C ARG A 373 12.02 -10.49 -17.28
N THR A 374 10.74 -10.56 -17.59
CA THR A 374 10.11 -11.79 -18.08
C THR A 374 9.38 -11.57 -19.39
N ALA A 375 9.19 -12.63 -20.16
CA ALA A 375 8.28 -12.56 -21.28
C ALA A 375 6.88 -12.31 -20.73
N PRO A 376 6.21 -11.21 -21.10
CA PRO A 376 4.91 -10.89 -20.57
C PRO A 376 3.89 -11.92 -21.04
N GLY A 377 2.78 -11.99 -20.30
CA GLY A 377 1.64 -12.82 -20.64
C GLY A 377 1.26 -12.70 -22.09
N SER A 378 0.67 -13.77 -22.62
CA SER A 378 0.17 -13.81 -24.00
C SER A 378 -0.77 -12.65 -24.32
N ASN A 379 -1.36 -12.02 -23.29
CA ASN A 379 -2.39 -11.00 -23.39
C ASN A 379 -1.97 -9.63 -22.83
N SER A 380 -0.67 -9.31 -22.76
CA SER A 380 -0.19 -7.94 -22.51
C SER A 380 0.24 -7.26 -23.83
N ASN A 381 -0.03 -5.96 -23.96
CA ASN A 381 0.36 -5.16 -25.12
C ASN A 381 1.85 -4.72 -25.10
N TYR A 382 2.52 -4.86 -23.94
CA TYR A 382 3.88 -4.36 -23.72
C TYR A 382 4.82 -5.51 -23.39
N ARG A 383 6.07 -5.39 -23.85
CA ARG A 383 7.21 -6.25 -23.47
C ARG A 383 8.46 -5.40 -23.30
N ASN A 384 9.35 -5.77 -22.36
CA ASN A 384 10.61 -5.06 -22.08
C ASN A 384 10.43 -3.55 -21.80
N GLN A 385 9.27 -3.16 -21.29
CA GLN A 385 8.96 -1.80 -20.90
C GLN A 385 9.62 -1.45 -19.57
N PRO A 386 9.74 -0.15 -19.23
CA PRO A 386 10.18 0.25 -17.91
C PRO A 386 9.23 -0.28 -16.81
N VAL A 387 9.80 -0.68 -15.69
CA VAL A 387 9.08 -1.20 -14.52
C VAL A 387 9.51 -0.47 -13.25
N PRO A 388 8.64 -0.36 -12.23
CA PRO A 388 9.03 0.12 -10.92
C PRO A 388 9.80 -0.95 -10.14
N THR A 389 10.38 -0.58 -8.99
CA THR A 389 10.87 -1.53 -8.00
C THR A 389 9.74 -1.84 -7.03
N LEU A 390 9.46 -3.13 -6.85
CA LEU A 390 8.63 -3.59 -5.73
C LEU A 390 9.38 -3.35 -4.41
N LEU A 391 8.77 -2.56 -3.54
CA LEU A 391 9.31 -2.22 -2.22
C LEU A 391 9.02 -3.34 -1.21
N HIS A 392 9.88 -3.46 -0.22
CA HIS A 392 9.78 -4.51 0.79
C HIS A 392 8.72 -4.15 1.84
N TRP A 393 7.46 -4.47 1.52
CA TRP A 393 6.31 -4.25 2.38
C TRP A 393 5.18 -5.23 2.06
N PHE A 394 4.94 -6.20 2.96
CA PHE A 394 4.01 -7.31 2.72
C PHE A 394 3.07 -7.66 3.91
N PRO A 395 2.34 -6.69 4.51
CA PRO A 395 1.27 -7.03 5.45
C PRO A 395 0.26 -8.04 4.90
N LYS A 396 -0.14 -8.99 5.73
CA LYS A 396 -1.04 -10.08 5.35
C LYS A 396 -2.48 -9.69 5.66
N LEU A 397 -3.31 -9.53 4.63
CA LEU A 397 -4.76 -9.46 4.78
C LEU A 397 -5.36 -10.82 4.48
N ALA A 398 -6.15 -11.35 5.41
CA ALA A 398 -6.83 -12.63 5.21
C ALA A 398 -7.97 -12.49 4.19
N ILE A 399 -8.25 -13.58 3.48
CA ILE A 399 -9.37 -13.66 2.55
C ILE A 399 -10.69 -13.55 3.33
N GLY A 400 -11.59 -12.67 2.87
CA GLY A 400 -12.97 -12.58 3.32
C GLY A 400 -13.92 -13.37 2.42
N SER A 401 -15.14 -13.58 2.89
CA SER A 401 -16.16 -14.38 2.18
C SER A 401 -17.47 -13.64 1.95
N PHE A 402 -17.58 -12.38 2.39
CA PHE A 402 -18.82 -11.62 2.38
C PHE A 402 -19.39 -11.48 0.96
N THR A 403 -18.55 -11.14 0.00
CA THR A 403 -18.91 -10.93 -1.41
C THR A 403 -19.01 -12.23 -2.21
N LYS A 404 -18.52 -13.34 -1.64
CA LYS A 404 -18.26 -14.62 -2.33
C LYS A 404 -17.23 -14.54 -3.48
N GLN A 405 -16.51 -13.41 -3.60
CA GLN A 405 -15.39 -13.26 -4.54
C GLN A 405 -14.06 -13.71 -3.94
N TYR A 406 -14.03 -13.96 -2.62
CA TYR A 406 -12.87 -14.46 -1.90
C TYR A 406 -11.64 -13.55 -2.05
N GLN A 407 -11.86 -12.24 -1.90
CA GLN A 407 -10.82 -11.22 -1.92
C GLN A 407 -10.55 -10.71 -0.49
N ALA A 408 -9.63 -9.77 -0.36
CA ALA A 408 -9.27 -9.18 0.93
C ALA A 408 -9.63 -7.69 0.96
N ALA A 409 -8.77 -6.84 0.38
CA ALA A 409 -9.01 -5.40 0.26
C ALA A 409 -9.37 -5.00 -1.18
N TRP A 410 -10.17 -3.93 -1.29
CA TRP A 410 -10.67 -3.34 -2.53
C TRP A 410 -10.32 -1.86 -2.65
N ALA A 411 -10.21 -1.17 -1.51
CA ALA A 411 -9.99 0.26 -1.44
C ALA A 411 -8.70 0.59 -0.67
N ILE A 412 -8.04 1.66 -1.11
CA ILE A 412 -6.90 2.26 -0.43
C ILE A 412 -6.95 3.79 -0.54
N THR A 413 -6.59 4.48 0.54
CA THR A 413 -6.41 5.93 0.62
C THR A 413 -5.42 6.27 1.72
N GLY A 414 -5.13 7.54 1.96
CA GLY A 414 -4.24 7.93 3.04
C GLY A 414 -3.86 9.40 2.99
N ASN A 415 -2.75 9.70 3.65
CA ASN A 415 -2.00 10.95 3.57
C ASN A 415 -0.50 10.65 3.76
N GLY A 416 0.34 11.68 3.89
CA GLY A 416 1.79 11.50 4.05
C GLY A 416 2.22 10.74 5.32
N GLY A 417 1.34 10.57 6.32
CA GLY A 417 1.65 9.84 7.56
C GLY A 417 1.05 8.44 7.64
N TYR A 418 0.00 8.15 6.85
CA TYR A 418 -0.76 6.90 6.96
C TYR A 418 -1.29 6.44 5.62
N VAL A 419 -1.40 5.12 5.47
CA VAL A 419 -2.26 4.49 4.47
C VAL A 419 -3.37 3.72 5.19
N ALA A 420 -4.59 3.78 4.64
CA ALA A 420 -5.76 3.06 5.11
C ALA A 420 -6.30 2.16 3.99
N MET A 421 -6.68 0.94 4.35
CA MET A 421 -7.18 -0.08 3.45
C MET A 421 -8.57 -0.55 3.88
N GLY A 422 -9.43 -0.81 2.90
CA GLY A 422 -10.81 -1.22 3.10
C GLY A 422 -11.18 -2.41 2.22
N GLY A 423 -11.97 -3.33 2.76
CA GLY A 423 -12.50 -4.48 2.01
C GLY A 423 -13.33 -5.41 2.88
N GLU A 424 -13.19 -6.72 2.68
CA GLU A 424 -13.95 -7.78 3.36
C GLU A 424 -13.08 -8.68 4.26
N PHE A 425 -11.78 -8.37 4.37
CA PHE A 425 -10.84 -9.18 5.16
C PHE A 425 -11.26 -9.30 6.62
N PRO A 426 -11.20 -10.49 7.25
CA PRO A 426 -11.54 -10.67 8.67
C PRO A 426 -10.34 -10.50 9.61
N LYS A 427 -9.11 -10.54 9.07
CA LYS A 427 -7.87 -10.52 9.84
C LYS A 427 -6.77 -9.75 9.11
N VAL A 428 -5.88 -9.15 9.89
CA VAL A 428 -4.63 -8.54 9.44
C VAL A 428 -3.47 -9.08 10.27
N ASN A 429 -2.42 -9.56 9.60
CA ASN A 429 -1.26 -10.23 10.21
C ASN A 429 -1.69 -11.31 11.23
N GLY A 430 -2.72 -12.09 10.88
CA GLY A 430 -3.28 -13.15 11.71
C GLY A 430 -4.16 -12.69 12.89
N LYS A 431 -4.23 -11.38 13.18
CA LYS A 431 -5.06 -10.81 14.26
C LYS A 431 -6.44 -10.39 13.74
N ALA A 432 -7.47 -10.52 14.56
CA ALA A 432 -8.83 -10.11 14.21
C ALA A 432 -8.89 -8.59 13.99
N GLN A 433 -9.29 -8.19 12.78
CA GLN A 433 -9.48 -6.81 12.36
C GLN A 433 -10.28 -6.87 11.05
N ALA A 434 -11.57 -6.50 11.10
CA ALA A 434 -12.48 -6.73 9.99
C ALA A 434 -12.71 -5.48 9.12
N GLY A 435 -12.50 -5.64 7.81
CA GLY A 435 -12.94 -4.74 6.75
C GLY A 435 -12.21 -3.40 6.61
N LEU A 436 -11.52 -2.93 7.66
CA LEU A 436 -10.75 -1.68 7.65
C LEU A 436 -9.45 -1.85 8.45
N VAL A 437 -8.35 -1.28 7.96
CA VAL A 437 -7.08 -1.22 8.68
C VAL A 437 -6.28 0.00 8.23
N ARG A 438 -5.38 0.49 9.08
CA ARG A 438 -4.45 1.56 8.75
C ARG A 438 -3.03 1.22 9.20
N PHE A 439 -2.05 1.73 8.47
CA PHE A 439 -0.61 1.59 8.73
C PHE A 439 0.01 2.99 8.73
N ALA A 440 0.94 3.23 9.65
CA ALA A 440 1.63 4.51 9.77
C ALA A 440 3.05 4.43 9.21
N VAL A 441 3.59 5.57 8.80
CA VAL A 441 5.03 5.72 8.58
C VAL A 441 5.81 5.23 9.82
N LYS A 442 6.96 4.60 9.61
CA LYS A 442 7.75 3.94 10.68
C LYS A 442 8.01 4.86 11.88
N ALA A 443 8.25 6.16 11.64
CA ALA A 443 8.47 7.15 12.70
C ALA A 443 7.27 7.35 13.66
N SER A 444 6.05 6.99 13.25
CA SER A 444 4.82 7.09 14.03
C SER A 444 4.22 5.72 14.39
N ALA A 445 4.86 4.63 13.97
CA ALA A 445 4.41 3.27 14.21
C ALA A 445 5.06 2.67 15.47
N PRO A 446 4.44 1.66 16.09
CA PRO A 446 5.06 0.88 17.17
C PRO A 446 6.36 0.15 16.75
N ASN A 447 6.47 -0.20 15.46
CA ASN A 447 7.50 -1.04 14.85
C ASN A 447 7.65 -2.39 15.59
N LYS A 448 6.54 -3.13 15.72
CA LYS A 448 6.45 -4.39 16.50
C LYS A 448 6.18 -5.65 15.68
N VAL A 449 5.91 -5.51 14.39
CA VAL A 449 6.06 -6.64 13.47
C VAL A 449 7.55 -6.92 13.35
N GLY A 450 7.91 -8.19 13.54
CA GLY A 450 9.28 -8.67 13.53
C GLY A 450 9.41 -9.93 12.67
N PRO A 451 10.61 -10.53 12.59
CA PRO A 451 10.87 -11.57 11.62
C PRO A 451 9.96 -12.81 11.79
N GLU A 452 9.63 -13.47 10.70
CA GLU A 452 8.66 -14.56 10.65
C GLU A 452 9.17 -15.81 11.37
N ALA A 453 8.67 -16.02 12.59
CA ALA A 453 9.07 -17.13 13.44
C ALA A 453 8.79 -18.50 12.79
N ALA A 454 7.72 -18.61 12.01
CA ALA A 454 7.32 -19.86 11.37
C ALA A 454 8.36 -20.35 10.34
N ASP A 455 9.10 -19.44 9.71
CA ASP A 455 10.07 -19.74 8.66
C ASP A 455 11.46 -20.06 9.22
N LEU A 456 11.75 -19.64 10.46
CA LEU A 456 13.03 -19.89 11.11
C LEU A 456 13.10 -21.30 11.73
N LYS A 457 13.69 -22.24 10.98
CA LYS A 457 13.93 -23.62 11.46
C LYS A 457 15.22 -23.72 12.28
N ALA A 458 15.38 -24.84 13.01
CA ALA A 458 16.60 -25.13 13.73
C ALA A 458 17.82 -25.17 12.78
N PRO A 459 18.98 -24.62 13.16
CA PRO A 459 20.22 -24.78 12.39
C PRO A 459 20.71 -26.22 12.44
N THR A 460 21.56 -26.60 11.49
CA THR A 460 22.31 -27.86 11.53
C THR A 460 23.76 -27.58 11.91
N ALA A 461 24.34 -28.43 12.75
CA ALA A 461 25.74 -28.31 13.20
C ALA A 461 26.54 -29.56 12.85
N SER A 462 27.74 -29.41 12.28
CA SER A 462 28.64 -30.51 11.93
C SER A 462 30.10 -30.17 12.17
N VAL A 463 30.92 -31.18 12.53
CA VAL A 463 32.36 -31.00 12.67
C VAL A 463 33.03 -31.20 11.31
N LYS A 464 33.93 -30.29 10.96
CA LYS A 464 34.83 -30.41 9.83
C LYS A 464 36.20 -30.95 10.26
N LEU A 465 36.98 -31.42 9.28
CA LEU A 465 38.41 -31.67 9.47
C LEU A 465 39.09 -30.45 10.13
N GLY A 466 39.89 -30.72 11.17
CA GLY A 466 40.51 -29.68 12.01
C GLY A 466 39.66 -29.20 13.19
N GLY A 467 38.53 -29.84 13.49
CA GLY A 467 37.72 -29.57 14.68
C GLY A 467 36.94 -28.26 14.62
N THR A 468 36.75 -27.65 13.44
CA THR A 468 35.86 -26.50 13.28
C THR A 468 34.42 -26.97 13.24
N VAL A 469 33.51 -26.32 13.98
CA VAL A 469 32.08 -26.64 13.90
C VAL A 469 31.42 -25.71 12.88
N ARG A 470 30.86 -26.27 11.81
CA ARG A 470 30.02 -25.54 10.86
C ARG A 470 28.58 -25.55 11.32
N VAL A 471 27.99 -24.36 11.43
CA VAL A 471 26.57 -24.13 11.69
C VAL A 471 25.93 -23.63 10.40
N SER A 472 24.86 -24.26 9.93
CA SER A 472 24.16 -23.88 8.68
C SER A 472 22.67 -23.70 8.94
N TRP A 473 22.04 -22.71 8.31
CA TRP A 473 20.60 -22.43 8.45
C TRP A 473 20.04 -21.78 7.19
N LYS A 474 18.71 -21.78 7.07
CA LYS A 474 17.99 -20.97 6.07
C LYS A 474 17.56 -19.64 6.70
N THR A 475 17.58 -18.58 5.92
CA THR A 475 17.06 -17.26 6.33
C THR A 475 15.56 -17.31 6.61
N THR A 476 15.10 -16.51 7.59
CA THR A 476 13.72 -16.03 7.67
C THR A 476 13.66 -14.59 7.12
N TRP A 477 12.49 -13.98 7.03
CA TRP A 477 12.24 -12.64 6.50
C TRP A 477 11.36 -11.83 7.48
N ASP A 478 11.20 -10.55 7.22
CA ASP A 478 10.33 -9.64 7.96
C ASP A 478 9.42 -8.89 6.97
N MET A 479 8.21 -8.49 7.38
CA MET A 479 7.21 -7.92 6.45
C MET A 479 7.58 -6.54 5.91
N ASP A 480 8.32 -5.73 6.65
CA ASP A 480 8.63 -4.33 6.32
C ASP A 480 10.10 -3.97 6.54
N ASN A 481 10.93 -4.95 6.91
CA ASN A 481 12.38 -4.84 6.96
C ASN A 481 13.07 -5.87 6.06
N ALA A 482 13.77 -5.38 5.03
CA ALA A 482 14.47 -6.26 4.10
C ALA A 482 15.78 -6.79 4.70
N SER A 483 16.46 -5.97 5.53
CA SER A 483 17.77 -6.26 6.11
C SER A 483 17.65 -6.80 7.53
N LEU A 484 18.20 -7.99 7.78
CA LEU A 484 18.11 -8.66 9.08
C LEU A 484 19.47 -9.08 9.62
N LYS A 485 19.59 -9.09 10.94
CA LYS A 485 20.79 -9.56 11.66
C LYS A 485 20.59 -10.99 12.13
N TYR A 486 21.46 -11.90 11.68
CA TYR A 486 21.49 -13.30 12.09
C TYR A 486 22.60 -13.53 13.10
N GLN A 487 22.21 -13.69 14.35
CA GLN A 487 23.06 -13.88 15.50
C GLN A 487 23.21 -15.37 15.84
N VAL A 488 24.44 -15.88 15.83
CA VAL A 488 24.77 -17.27 16.17
C VAL A 488 24.99 -17.36 17.68
N LEU A 489 24.18 -18.17 18.35
CA LEU A 489 24.25 -18.43 19.79
C LEU A 489 24.77 -19.85 20.03
N ARG A 490 25.64 -20.03 21.02
CA ARG A 490 26.23 -21.33 21.39
C ARG A 490 25.83 -21.73 22.81
N ASP A 491 25.47 -22.99 23.00
CA ASP A 491 25.23 -23.65 24.30
C ASP A 491 24.25 -22.91 25.23
N GLY A 492 23.20 -22.34 24.66
CA GLY A 492 22.17 -21.61 25.41
C GLY A 492 22.58 -20.19 25.86
N SER A 493 23.79 -19.73 25.51
CA SER A 493 24.21 -18.34 25.73
C SER A 493 23.27 -17.37 25.03
N THR A 494 23.03 -16.21 25.66
CA THR A 494 22.30 -15.08 25.06
C THR A 494 23.21 -14.12 24.28
N THR A 495 24.53 -14.26 24.44
CA THR A 495 25.55 -13.45 23.76
C THR A 495 25.94 -14.13 22.45
N PRO A 496 25.85 -13.43 21.31
CA PRO A 496 26.23 -13.99 20.02
C PRO A 496 27.74 -14.18 19.90
N ILE A 497 28.14 -15.33 19.36
CA ILE A 497 29.53 -15.59 18.95
C ILE A 497 29.83 -15.07 17.54
N ALA A 498 28.78 -14.76 16.77
CA ALA A 498 28.85 -14.12 15.47
C ALA A 498 27.53 -13.41 15.15
N THR A 499 27.59 -12.35 14.35
CA THR A 499 26.44 -11.66 13.76
C THR A 499 26.69 -11.51 12.27
N LEU A 500 25.70 -11.84 11.44
CA LEU A 500 25.74 -11.69 9.99
C LEU A 500 24.57 -10.81 9.54
N ASP A 501 24.86 -9.76 8.77
CA ASP A 501 23.83 -8.94 8.14
C ASP A 501 23.46 -9.54 6.78
N LYS A 502 22.16 -9.73 6.53
CA LYS A 502 21.69 -10.29 5.27
C LYS A 502 20.30 -9.77 4.93
N SER A 503 20.13 -9.33 3.68
CA SER A 503 18.80 -9.07 3.15
C SER A 503 18.09 -10.38 2.80
N ALA A 504 16.82 -10.51 3.21
CA ALA A 504 16.01 -11.70 2.99
C ALA A 504 14.56 -11.33 2.68
N SER A 505 13.97 -12.06 1.74
CA SER A 505 12.54 -12.00 1.42
C SER A 505 11.96 -13.42 1.39
N PHE A 506 10.63 -13.53 1.45
CA PHE A 506 9.98 -14.86 1.46
C PHE A 506 10.20 -15.65 0.16
N TRP A 507 10.43 -14.97 -0.97
CA TRP A 507 10.62 -15.59 -2.27
C TRP A 507 12.08 -15.84 -2.66
N ASN A 508 13.02 -15.31 -1.89
CA ASN A 508 14.46 -15.54 -2.12
C ASN A 508 15.15 -16.00 -0.83
N PRO A 509 14.75 -17.15 -0.25
CA PRO A 509 15.39 -17.68 0.94
C PRO A 509 16.83 -18.10 0.64
N ALA A 510 17.78 -17.62 1.44
CA ALA A 510 19.19 -17.97 1.31
C ALA A 510 19.62 -19.00 2.37
N SER A 511 20.62 -19.81 2.03
CA SER A 511 21.35 -20.62 3.01
C SER A 511 22.53 -19.82 3.54
N LEU A 512 22.61 -19.70 4.86
CA LEU A 512 23.73 -19.08 5.56
C LEU A 512 24.52 -20.14 6.33
N SER A 513 25.80 -19.86 6.56
CA SER A 513 26.63 -20.70 7.42
C SER A 513 27.68 -19.88 8.17
N TYR A 514 28.09 -20.40 9.32
CA TYR A 514 29.17 -19.86 10.14
C TYR A 514 30.09 -21.00 10.59
N ASP A 515 31.40 -20.75 10.56
CA ASP A 515 32.42 -21.68 11.03
C ASP A 515 32.92 -21.26 12.41
N ASP A 516 32.46 -21.93 13.46
CA ASP A 516 32.96 -21.73 14.83
C ASP A 516 34.30 -22.45 15.00
N LYS A 517 35.38 -21.69 14.85
CA LYS A 517 36.76 -22.13 15.10
C LYS A 517 37.12 -22.10 16.60
N SER A 518 36.29 -21.48 17.42
CA SER A 518 36.52 -21.20 18.85
C SER A 518 35.79 -22.16 19.80
N ALA A 519 34.92 -23.04 19.28
CA ALA A 519 34.20 -24.03 20.07
C ALA A 519 35.17 -24.83 20.97
N PRO A 520 34.98 -24.91 22.30
CA PRO A 520 35.80 -25.76 23.16
C PRO A 520 35.74 -27.26 22.77
N LYS A 521 36.57 -28.11 23.37
CA LYS A 521 36.37 -29.56 23.26
C LYS A 521 35.13 -29.95 24.07
N GLY A 522 34.21 -30.70 23.47
CA GLY A 522 32.97 -31.07 24.13
C GLY A 522 31.79 -31.17 23.17
N THR A 523 30.60 -31.34 23.74
CA THR A 523 29.33 -31.37 23.01
C THR A 523 28.73 -29.97 22.98
N HIS A 524 28.35 -29.51 21.79
CA HIS A 524 27.81 -28.18 21.58
C HIS A 524 26.46 -28.21 20.85
N THR A 525 25.65 -27.18 21.11
CA THR A 525 24.42 -26.88 20.36
C THR A 525 24.37 -25.41 19.97
N TYR A 526 23.65 -25.10 18.90
CA TYR A 526 23.57 -23.74 18.37
C TYR A 526 22.12 -23.32 18.16
N LYS A 527 21.86 -22.02 18.31
CA LYS A 527 20.60 -21.37 17.93
C LYS A 527 20.90 -20.17 17.06
N ILE A 528 19.96 -19.82 16.20
CA ILE A 528 19.99 -18.57 15.43
C ILE A 528 18.96 -17.63 16.02
N ARG A 529 19.40 -16.45 16.45
CA ARG A 529 18.50 -15.33 16.76
C ARG A 529 18.51 -14.37 15.57
N VAL A 530 17.33 -14.02 15.07
CA VAL A 530 17.18 -13.09 13.96
C VAL A 530 16.55 -11.81 14.50
N VAL A 531 17.15 -10.66 14.19
CA VAL A 531 16.77 -9.36 14.74
C VAL A 531 16.60 -8.36 13.59
N ASP A 532 15.51 -7.59 13.61
CA ASP A 532 15.29 -6.48 12.68
C ASP A 532 15.93 -5.16 13.18
N ALA A 533 15.82 -4.10 12.38
CA ALA A 533 16.35 -2.78 12.72
C ALA A 533 15.66 -2.12 13.94
N SER A 534 14.44 -2.55 14.27
CA SER A 534 13.63 -2.06 15.39
C SER A 534 13.87 -2.85 16.69
N GLY A 535 14.70 -3.89 16.63
CA GLY A 535 15.05 -4.76 17.74
C GLY A 535 14.06 -5.89 18.01
N ASN A 536 13.06 -6.12 17.15
CA ASN A 536 12.21 -7.30 17.29
C ASN A 536 13.02 -8.54 16.91
N ALA A 537 12.83 -9.63 17.66
CA ALA A 537 13.68 -10.80 17.53
C ALA A 537 12.90 -12.10 17.64
N VAL A 538 13.33 -13.08 16.84
CA VAL A 538 12.90 -14.49 16.94
C VAL A 538 14.12 -15.37 17.09
N THR A 539 14.01 -16.46 17.84
CA THR A 539 15.10 -17.41 18.05
C THR A 539 14.68 -18.81 17.67
N SER A 540 15.49 -19.49 16.88
CA SER A 540 15.25 -20.86 16.45
C SER A 540 15.23 -21.85 17.62
N ALA A 541 14.68 -23.05 17.37
CA ALA A 541 15.03 -24.22 18.16
C ALA A 541 16.55 -24.51 18.08
N ALA A 542 17.06 -25.32 19.02
CA ALA A 542 18.46 -25.71 19.03
C ALA A 542 18.80 -26.67 17.88
N SER A 543 20.04 -26.61 17.40
CA SER A 543 20.59 -27.58 16.45
C SER A 543 20.64 -28.99 17.03
N ASN A 544 20.95 -29.95 16.17
CA ASN A 544 21.52 -31.21 16.63
C ASN A 544 22.78 -30.96 17.48
N SER A 545 23.00 -31.81 18.49
CA SER A 545 24.24 -31.81 19.26
C SER A 545 25.41 -32.26 18.39
N VAL A 546 26.56 -31.62 18.55
CA VAL A 546 27.79 -31.95 17.82
C VAL A 546 28.96 -32.01 18.78
N ARG A 547 29.81 -33.03 18.67
CA ARG A 547 30.98 -33.21 19.55
C ARG A 547 32.25 -32.82 18.80
N ARG A 548 32.93 -31.77 19.27
CA ARG A 548 34.21 -31.29 18.72
C ARG A 548 35.38 -32.20 19.10
#